data_AF-A0A2D8ZVX8-F1
#
_entry.id   AF-A0A2D8ZVX8-F1
#
_cell.length_a   1.000
_cell.length_b   1.000
_cell.length_c   1.000
_cell.angle_alpha   90.00
_cell.angle_beta   90.00
_cell.angle_gamma   90.00
#
_symmetry.space_group_name_H-M   'P 1'
#
loop_
_entity.id
_entity.type
_entity.pdbx_description
1 polymer ?
#
loop_
_entity_poly.entity_id
_entity_poly.type
_entity_poly.pdbx_seq_one_letter_code
_entity_poly.pdbx_strand_id
1 'polypeptide(L)'
;MGDKPILVEAKAHIDEFFSPASQASERSLTKIRAALDSVSARLGAREGSDWTKVFFQYTNRIAHLDFLRAHNVDAHLLFVSFINDEDMNGPNSSLEWSGVFRSVDYALGLPKRHPLRPYIHHVFPDVNALM
;
A
#
# COMPACT_ATOMS: atom_id res chain seq x y z
N MET A 1 -6.55 24.46 4.01
CA MET A 1 -6.64 23.05 3.57
C MET A 1 -5.25 22.66 3.11
N GLY A 2 -4.34 22.37 4.05
CA GLY A 2 -2.90 22.23 3.76
C GLY A 2 -2.04 21.61 4.86
N ASP A 3 -2.58 21.31 6.05
CA ASP A 3 -1.75 20.98 7.23
C ASP A 3 -1.64 19.48 7.55
N LYS A 4 -2.21 18.59 6.71
CA LYS A 4 -2.21 17.14 6.97
C LYS A 4 -1.13 16.44 6.15
N PRO A 5 -0.23 15.66 6.78
CA PRO A 5 0.74 14.86 6.04
C PRO A 5 0.05 13.82 5.15
N ILE A 6 0.43 13.79 3.87
CA ILE A 6 -0.02 12.77 2.92
C ILE A 6 1.19 11.92 2.54
N LEU A 7 1.15 10.64 2.88
CA LEU A 7 2.05 9.64 2.33
C LEU A 7 1.58 9.33 0.91
N VAL A 8 2.46 9.46 -0.07
CA VAL A 8 2.14 9.19 -1.47
C VAL A 8 3.01 8.04 -1.97
N GLU A 9 2.38 7.06 -2.61
CA GLU A 9 3.03 6.01 -3.38
C GLU A 9 2.42 6.02 -4.79
N ALA A 10 3.25 6.27 -5.80
CA ALA A 10 2.82 6.35 -7.19
C ALA A 10 3.34 5.14 -7.98
N LYS A 11 2.48 4.56 -8.82
CA LYS A 11 2.79 3.41 -9.67
C LYS A 11 2.13 3.54 -11.04
N ALA A 12 2.84 3.14 -12.08
CA ALA A 12 2.36 3.15 -13.46
C ALA A 12 2.11 1.73 -14.00
N HIS A 13 2.69 0.71 -13.35
CA HIS A 13 2.59 -0.67 -13.83
C HIS A 13 2.26 -1.65 -12.68
N ILE A 14 1.45 -2.67 -12.98
CA ILE A 14 1.00 -3.65 -11.97
C ILE A 14 2.19 -4.42 -11.39
N ASP A 15 3.23 -4.68 -12.19
CA ASP A 15 4.38 -5.44 -11.73
C ASP A 15 5.12 -4.76 -10.55
N GLU A 16 4.96 -3.45 -10.41
CA GLU A 16 5.51 -2.67 -9.30
C GLU A 16 4.83 -2.97 -7.95
N PHE A 17 3.69 -3.69 -7.93
CA PHE A 17 3.12 -4.23 -6.69
C PHE A 17 3.89 -5.41 -6.15
N PHE A 18 4.49 -6.22 -7.04
CA PHE A 18 5.30 -7.37 -6.66
C PHE A 18 6.71 -6.91 -6.30
N SER A 19 6.78 -6.11 -5.24
CA SER A 19 8.05 -5.61 -4.73
C SER A 19 8.90 -6.78 -4.22
N PRO A 20 10.24 -6.72 -4.40
CA PRO A 20 11.11 -7.69 -3.77
C PRO A 20 10.91 -7.66 -2.24
N ALA A 21 11.21 -8.78 -1.60
CA ALA A 21 11.27 -8.85 -0.15
C ALA A 21 12.18 -7.76 0.42
N SER A 22 11.97 -7.42 1.69
CA SER A 22 12.82 -6.45 2.41
C SER A 22 14.31 -6.78 2.23
N GLN A 23 15.05 -5.83 1.65
CA GLN A 23 16.51 -5.92 1.44
C GLN A 23 17.32 -5.54 2.69
N ALA A 24 16.66 -5.42 3.84
CA ALA A 24 17.31 -5.05 5.09
C ALA A 24 18.17 -6.20 5.65
N SER A 25 19.23 -5.85 6.38
CA SER A 25 20.03 -6.83 7.13
C SER A 25 19.18 -7.65 8.10
N GLU A 26 19.61 -8.86 8.47
CA GLU A 26 18.83 -9.75 9.35
C GLU A 26 18.33 -9.05 10.62
N ARG A 27 19.21 -8.31 11.31
CA ARG A 27 18.85 -7.54 12.51
C ARG A 27 17.75 -6.52 12.25
N SER A 28 17.79 -5.86 11.10
CA SER A 28 16.78 -4.88 10.70
C SER A 28 15.49 -5.56 10.26
N LEU A 29 15.59 -6.70 9.57
CA LEU A 29 14.47 -7.52 9.14
C LEU A 29 13.66 -8.04 10.34
N THR A 30 14.31 -8.42 11.45
CA THR A 30 13.60 -8.79 12.69
C THR A 30 12.73 -7.65 13.20
N LYS A 31 13.25 -6.41 13.21
CA LYS A 31 12.48 -5.23 13.63
C LYS A 31 11.34 -4.92 12.68
N ILE A 32 11.58 -5.01 11.37
CA ILE A 32 10.57 -4.80 10.33
C ILE A 32 9.45 -5.82 10.49
N ARG A 33 9.78 -7.11 10.62
CA ARG A 33 8.79 -8.18 10.82
C ARG A 33 7.96 -7.94 12.07
N ALA A 34 8.60 -7.66 13.22
CA ALA A 34 7.88 -7.37 14.45
C ALA A 34 6.93 -6.16 14.33
N ALA A 35 7.34 -5.11 13.61
CA ALA A 35 6.49 -3.95 13.35
C ALA A 35 5.30 -4.32 12.44
N LEU A 36 5.54 -5.04 11.34
CA LEU A 36 4.49 -5.47 10.41
C LEU A 36 3.50 -6.44 11.06
N ASP A 37 3.97 -7.39 11.87
CA ASP A 37 3.11 -8.32 12.63
C ASP A 37 2.24 -7.58 13.65
N SER A 38 2.81 -6.55 14.31
CA SER A 38 2.06 -5.71 15.24
C SER A 38 0.95 -4.92 14.52
N VAL A 39 1.23 -4.39 13.33
CA VAL A 39 0.25 -3.68 12.49
C VAL A 39 -0.81 -4.65 11.98
N SER A 40 -0.42 -5.78 11.41
CA SER A 40 -1.35 -6.78 10.86
C SER A 40 -2.35 -7.26 11.93
N ALA A 41 -1.87 -7.51 13.15
CA ALA A 41 -2.71 -7.85 14.29
C ALA A 41 -3.69 -6.72 14.66
N ARG A 42 -3.24 -5.46 14.74
CA ARG A 42 -4.11 -4.30 14.99
C ARG A 42 -5.20 -4.12 13.93
N LEU A 43 -4.86 -4.45 12.67
CA LEU A 43 -5.81 -4.35 11.56
C LEU A 43 -6.75 -5.56 11.46
N GLY A 44 -6.57 -6.58 12.31
CA GLY A 44 -7.36 -7.80 12.28
C GLY A 44 -7.11 -8.63 11.03
N ALA A 45 -5.89 -8.56 10.48
CA ALA A 45 -5.50 -9.39 9.35
C ALA A 45 -5.57 -10.88 9.75
N ARG A 46 -6.18 -11.70 8.90
CA ARG A 46 -6.21 -13.16 9.07
C ARG A 46 -4.89 -13.75 8.57
N GLU A 47 -4.71 -15.05 8.79
CA GLU A 47 -3.61 -15.78 8.17
C GLU A 47 -3.62 -15.57 6.65
N GLY A 48 -2.48 -15.13 6.14
CA GLY A 48 -2.28 -14.72 4.76
C GLY A 48 -0.80 -14.80 4.40
N SER A 49 -0.40 -14.12 3.33
CA SER A 49 1.00 -14.04 2.91
C SER A 49 1.87 -13.29 3.91
N ASP A 50 3.16 -13.61 3.95
CA ASP A 50 4.16 -12.91 4.78
C ASP A 50 4.34 -11.47 4.28
N TRP A 51 4.00 -10.49 5.13
CA TRP A 51 4.03 -9.06 4.82
C TRP A 51 5.44 -8.53 4.51
N THR A 52 6.51 -9.28 4.84
CA THR A 52 7.91 -8.92 4.55
C THR A 52 8.38 -9.32 3.16
N LYS A 53 7.54 -10.02 2.37
CA LYS A 53 7.90 -10.62 1.09
C LYS A 53 7.30 -9.86 -0.11
N VAL A 54 6.35 -10.48 -0.82
CA VAL A 54 5.93 -10.12 -2.18
C VAL A 54 5.30 -8.73 -2.28
N PHE A 55 4.69 -8.24 -1.20
CA PHE A 55 4.01 -6.94 -1.17
C PHE A 55 4.66 -5.97 -0.16
N PHE A 56 5.97 -6.12 0.09
CA PHE A 56 6.67 -5.40 1.14
C PHE A 56 6.53 -3.86 1.06
N GLN A 57 6.61 -3.26 -0.14
CA GLN A 57 6.42 -1.81 -0.27
C GLN A 57 5.01 -1.39 0.20
N TYR A 58 3.98 -2.12 -0.22
CA TYR A 58 2.58 -1.86 0.15
C TYR A 58 2.37 -1.99 1.66
N THR A 59 2.81 -3.09 2.26
CA THR A 59 2.67 -3.34 3.71
C THR A 59 3.48 -2.33 4.53
N ASN A 60 4.66 -1.94 4.05
CA ASN A 60 5.48 -0.92 4.69
C ASN A 60 4.81 0.47 4.67
N ARG A 61 4.11 0.84 3.59
CA ARG A 61 3.34 2.11 3.54
C ARG A 61 2.18 2.11 4.53
N ILE A 62 1.47 0.99 4.65
CA ILE A 62 0.41 0.81 5.66
C ILE A 62 0.98 0.94 7.08
N ALA A 63 2.14 0.33 7.34
CA ALA A 63 2.80 0.42 8.64
C ALA A 63 3.26 1.84 9.00
N HIS A 64 3.72 2.62 8.02
CA HIS A 64 4.04 4.04 8.23
C HIS A 64 2.79 4.86 8.55
N LEU A 65 1.68 4.61 7.85
CA LEU A 65 0.40 5.25 8.17
C LEU A 65 -0.04 4.92 9.60
N ASP A 66 0.02 3.64 9.98
CA ASP A 66 -0.31 3.20 11.34
C ASP A 66 0.55 3.90 12.40
N PHE A 67 1.87 3.95 12.17
CA PHE A 67 2.83 4.62 13.06
C PHE A 67 2.47 6.09 13.27
N LEU A 68 2.22 6.86 12.20
CA LEU A 68 1.88 8.27 12.30
C LEU A 68 0.59 8.49 13.09
N ARG A 69 -0.44 7.68 12.78
CA ARG A 69 -1.75 7.81 13.43
C ARG A 69 -1.71 7.38 14.90
N ALA A 70 -0.89 6.39 15.25
CA ALA A 70 -0.62 6.01 16.63
C ALA A 70 0.05 7.14 17.44
N HIS A 71 0.71 8.08 16.77
CA HIS A 71 1.32 9.27 17.37
C HIS A 71 0.45 10.54 17.21
N ASN A 72 -0.87 10.38 17.03
CA ASN A 72 -1.84 11.47 16.88
C ASN A 72 -1.59 12.41 15.70
N VAL A 73 -0.84 11.95 14.68
CA VAL A 73 -0.70 12.68 13.42
C VAL A 73 -1.88 12.32 12.53
N ASP A 74 -2.61 13.34 12.05
CA ASP A 74 -3.72 13.13 11.12
C ASP A 74 -3.22 12.89 9.68
N ALA A 75 -2.53 11.76 9.52
CA ALA A 75 -1.94 11.34 8.26
C ALA A 75 -2.91 10.52 7.42
N HIS A 76 -2.73 10.64 6.09
CA HIS A 76 -3.41 9.85 5.08
C HIS A 76 -2.39 9.16 4.16
N LEU A 77 -2.79 8.04 3.56
CA LEU A 77 -2.03 7.34 2.53
C LEU A 77 -2.78 7.42 1.21
N LEU A 78 -2.11 7.91 0.18
CA LEU A 78 -2.62 8.03 -1.18
C LEU A 78 -1.81 7.13 -2.10
N PHE A 79 -2.47 6.11 -2.65
CA PHE A 79 -1.96 5.35 -3.78
C PHE A 79 -2.40 6.02 -5.08
N VAL A 80 -1.43 6.48 -5.86
CA VAL A 80 -1.63 7.06 -7.19
C VAL A 80 -1.29 5.99 -8.22
N SER A 81 -2.29 5.52 -8.94
CA SER A 81 -2.17 4.39 -9.86
C SER A 81 -2.57 4.82 -11.26
N PHE A 82 -1.58 5.17 -12.09
CA PHE A 82 -1.80 5.75 -13.41
C PHE A 82 -2.49 4.77 -14.37
N ILE A 83 -3.37 5.27 -15.22
CA ILE A 83 -4.01 4.51 -16.30
C ILE A 83 -3.62 5.07 -17.66
N ASN A 84 -3.66 4.20 -18.68
CA ASN A 84 -3.29 4.51 -20.06
C ASN A 84 -1.84 4.99 -20.21
N ASP A 85 -0.94 4.54 -19.34
CA ASP A 85 0.49 4.73 -19.50
C ASP A 85 1.02 3.68 -20.50
N GLU A 86 0.94 4.00 -21.80
CA GLU A 86 1.33 3.09 -22.88
C GLU A 86 2.84 2.76 -22.83
N ASP A 87 3.68 3.72 -22.42
CA ASP A 87 5.14 3.53 -22.32
C ASP A 87 5.51 2.47 -21.27
N MET A 88 4.72 2.39 -20.20
CA MET A 88 4.90 1.44 -19.11
C MET A 88 4.05 0.18 -19.24
N ASN A 89 3.32 0.00 -20.35
CA ASN A 89 2.33 -1.06 -20.53
C ASN A 89 1.36 -1.14 -19.33
N GLY A 90 0.97 0.03 -18.82
CA GLY A 90 0.15 0.18 -17.63
C GLY A 90 -1.30 -0.25 -17.86
N PRO A 91 -2.08 -0.44 -16.77
CA PRO A 91 -3.50 -0.75 -16.88
C PRO A 91 -4.28 0.32 -17.64
N ASN A 92 -5.28 -0.09 -18.41
CA ASN A 92 -6.12 0.84 -19.17
C ASN A 92 -7.38 1.26 -18.39
N SER A 93 -7.56 0.76 -17.17
CA SER A 93 -8.75 1.03 -16.37
C SER A 93 -8.48 1.09 -14.87
N SER A 94 -9.22 1.98 -14.19
CA SER A 94 -9.26 2.03 -12.72
C SER A 94 -9.85 0.76 -12.10
N LEU A 95 -10.63 -0.01 -12.88
CA LEU A 95 -11.19 -1.29 -12.46
C LEU A 95 -10.11 -2.36 -12.29
N GLU A 96 -9.14 -2.43 -13.21
CA GLU A 96 -7.99 -3.33 -13.11
C GLU A 96 -7.18 -3.03 -11.85
N TRP A 97 -6.83 -1.77 -11.62
CA TRP A 97 -6.13 -1.37 -10.40
C TRP A 97 -6.91 -1.72 -9.14
N SER A 98 -8.22 -1.43 -9.12
CA SER A 98 -9.09 -1.79 -8.01
C SER A 98 -9.14 -3.31 -7.78
N GLY A 99 -9.05 -4.10 -8.86
CA GLY A 99 -8.90 -5.55 -8.79
C GLY A 99 -7.60 -5.98 -8.14
N VAL A 100 -6.47 -5.37 -8.54
CA VAL A 100 -5.15 -5.61 -7.95
C VAL A 100 -5.15 -5.34 -6.45
N PHE A 101 -5.61 -4.15 -6.02
CA PHE A 101 -5.68 -3.81 -4.59
C PHE A 101 -6.52 -4.80 -3.79
N ARG A 102 -7.70 -5.21 -4.31
CA ARG A 102 -8.53 -6.21 -3.64
C ARG A 102 -7.83 -7.57 -3.53
N SER A 103 -7.13 -7.99 -4.58
CA SER A 103 -6.39 -9.25 -4.60
C SER A 103 -5.22 -9.22 -3.61
N VAL A 104 -4.50 -8.11 -3.53
CA VAL A 104 -3.39 -7.90 -2.59
C VAL A 104 -3.90 -7.87 -1.14
N ASP A 105 -4.96 -7.11 -0.86
CA ASP A 105 -5.60 -7.09 0.46
C ASP A 105 -6.04 -8.50 0.89
N TYR A 106 -6.69 -9.24 -0.02
CA TYR A 106 -7.07 -10.63 0.23
C TYR A 106 -5.86 -11.53 0.51
N ALA A 107 -4.82 -11.44 -0.31
CA ALA A 107 -3.60 -12.22 -0.14
C ALA A 107 -2.85 -11.89 1.17
N LEU A 108 -2.96 -10.66 1.67
CA LEU A 108 -2.40 -10.23 2.95
C LEU A 108 -3.29 -10.54 4.16
N GLY A 109 -4.48 -11.09 3.92
CA GLY A 109 -5.47 -11.36 4.97
C GLY A 109 -6.17 -10.10 5.51
N LEU A 110 -6.00 -8.95 4.86
CA LEU A 110 -6.58 -7.67 5.30
C LEU A 110 -8.10 -7.69 5.14
N PRO A 111 -8.87 -7.46 6.21
CA PRO A 111 -10.32 -7.40 6.10
C PRO A 111 -10.75 -6.12 5.37
N LYS A 112 -11.85 -6.20 4.62
CA LYS A 112 -12.43 -5.03 3.90
C LYS A 112 -12.69 -3.81 4.80
N ARG A 113 -12.93 -4.05 6.09
CA ARG A 113 -13.08 -3.01 7.12
C ARG A 113 -11.97 -3.21 8.14
N HIS A 114 -11.14 -2.19 8.33
CA HIS A 114 -10.10 -2.13 9.35
C HIS A 114 -9.90 -0.67 9.78
N PRO A 115 -9.25 -0.40 10.93
CA PRO A 115 -9.12 0.95 11.48
C PRO A 115 -8.47 1.98 10.56
N LEU A 116 -7.58 1.54 9.65
CA LEU A 116 -6.89 2.45 8.72
C LEU A 116 -7.64 2.70 7.41
N ARG A 117 -8.68 1.92 7.08
CA ARG A 117 -9.36 1.99 5.78
C ARG A 117 -9.86 3.39 5.40
N PRO A 118 -10.41 4.22 6.32
CA PRO A 118 -10.86 5.58 6.00
C PRO A 118 -9.73 6.55 5.61
N TYR A 119 -8.49 6.18 5.89
CA TYR A 119 -7.31 7.03 5.68
C TYR A 119 -6.44 6.54 4.51
N ILE A 120 -6.85 5.47 3.83
CA ILE A 120 -6.21 4.94 2.62
C ILE A 120 -7.08 5.27 1.42
N HIS A 121 -6.49 6.00 0.48
CA HIS A 121 -7.13 6.49 -0.73
C HIS A 121 -6.45 5.92 -1.97
N HIS A 122 -7.25 5.59 -2.97
CA HIS A 122 -6.76 5.19 -4.29
C HIS A 122 -7.29 6.18 -5.31
N VAL A 123 -6.39 6.71 -6.14
CA VAL A 123 -6.73 7.59 -7.25
C VAL A 123 -6.10 7.05 -8.52
N PHE A 124 -6.78 7.28 -9.64
CA PHE A 124 -6.41 6.69 -10.93
C PHE A 124 -6.31 7.78 -12.00
N PRO A 125 -5.26 8.62 -11.99
CA PRO A 125 -5.10 9.66 -13.00
C PRO A 125 -4.91 9.04 -14.39
N ASP A 126 -5.58 9.61 -15.39
CA ASP A 126 -5.40 9.25 -16.79
C ASP A 126 -4.23 10.04 -17.36
N VAL A 127 -3.19 9.33 -17.80
CA VAL A 127 -1.97 9.95 -18.37
C VAL A 127 -2.30 10.74 -19.64
N ASN A 128 -3.29 10.29 -20.42
CA ASN A 128 -3.73 11.00 -21.63
C ASN A 128 -4.34 12.38 -21.34
N ALA A 129 -4.83 12.61 -20.12
CA ALA A 129 -5.38 13.90 -19.71
C ALA A 129 -4.31 14.87 -19.16
N LEU A 130 -3.06 14.44 -19.07
CA LEU A 130 -1.93 15.21 -18.55
C LEU A 130 -0.97 15.70 -19.66
N MET A 131 -1.20 15.27 -20.90
CA MET A 131 -0.47 15.66 -22.11
C MET A 131 -1.33 16.54 -23.00
#